data_AF-A0A8T3R924-F1
#
_entry.id   AF-A0A8T3R924-F1
#
_cell.length_a   1.000
_cell.length_b   1.000
_cell.length_c   1.000
_cell.angle_alpha   90.00
_cell.angle_beta   90.00
_cell.angle_gamma   90.00
#
_symmetry.space_group_name_H-M   'P 1'
#
loop_
_entity.id
_entity.type
_entity.pdbx_description
1 polymer ?
#
loop_
_entity_poly.entity_id
_entity_poly.type
_entity_poly.pdbx_seq_one_letter_code
_entity_poly.pdbx_strand_id
1 'polypeptide(L)'
;TLSAPRPSVLPAAAPGSLEVAVAALRAGGIVAVPTETLYGLAVLPQVEPLAAVLAAKRRSTDKGIALAVDSIAQVEVLAEVPPAARRLAERFWPGPLTLVLPPRAGGLGNLPDALLGPSGALGFRLPDHPVPRHLAGRLGPLALTSANVSGEPDARTVAEVSAAFGHALALVLDGGPVRGGIASTVAAVSADGAVIILRAGALDPADVLAALD
;
A
#
# COMPACT_ATOMS: atom_id res chain seq x y z
N THR A 1 -22.95 26.62 -5.01
CA THR A 1 -22.30 25.30 -4.84
C THR A 1 -21.00 25.53 -4.10
N LEU A 2 -20.95 25.25 -2.79
CA LEU A 2 -19.69 25.37 -2.04
C LEU A 2 -18.76 24.27 -2.55
N SER A 3 -17.75 24.64 -3.33
CA SER A 3 -16.69 23.71 -3.73
C SER A 3 -16.09 23.15 -2.44
N ALA A 4 -16.12 21.82 -2.28
CA ALA A 4 -15.41 21.17 -1.19
C ALA A 4 -13.96 21.69 -1.13
N PRO A 5 -13.38 21.87 0.07
CA PRO A 5 -12.00 22.30 0.18
C PRO A 5 -11.11 21.34 -0.60
N ARG A 6 -10.26 21.89 -1.48
CA ARG A 6 -9.27 21.09 -2.21
C ARG A 6 -8.21 20.62 -1.22
N PRO A 7 -7.70 19.40 -1.35
CA PRO A 7 -6.65 18.93 -0.46
C PRO A 7 -5.40 19.79 -0.66
N SER A 8 -4.62 19.98 0.42
CA SER A 8 -3.29 20.56 0.29
C SER A 8 -2.44 19.67 -0.61
N VAL A 9 -1.75 20.26 -1.57
CA VAL A 9 -0.81 19.56 -2.45
C VAL A 9 0.59 20.08 -2.14
N LEU A 10 1.50 19.17 -1.78
CA LEU A 10 2.90 19.50 -1.50
C LEU A 10 3.83 18.70 -2.41
N PRO A 11 4.90 19.29 -2.97
CA PRO A 11 5.90 18.53 -3.70
C PRO A 11 6.52 17.46 -2.80
N ALA A 12 6.50 16.20 -3.23
CA ALA A 12 7.00 15.06 -2.45
C ALA A 12 8.47 15.21 -1.99
N ALA A 13 9.28 15.91 -2.80
CA ALA A 13 10.70 16.16 -2.53
C ALA A 13 10.97 17.47 -1.76
N ALA A 14 9.96 18.30 -1.49
CA ALA A 14 10.18 19.56 -0.78
C ALA A 14 10.46 19.32 0.71
N PRO A 15 11.42 20.05 1.32
CA PRO A 15 11.68 19.98 2.76
C PRO A 15 10.39 20.19 3.58
N GLY A 16 10.18 19.41 4.64
CA GLY A 16 9.00 19.52 5.49
C GLY A 16 7.78 18.72 5.01
N SER A 17 7.73 18.28 3.75
CA SER A 17 6.54 17.60 3.21
C SER A 17 6.27 16.26 3.89
N LEU A 18 7.33 15.52 4.24
CA LEU A 18 7.20 14.26 4.98
C LEU A 18 6.71 14.51 6.41
N GLU A 19 7.14 15.58 7.07
CA GLU A 19 6.69 15.95 8.42
C GLU A 19 5.20 16.27 8.42
N VAL A 20 4.73 17.02 7.42
CA VAL A 20 3.30 17.33 7.24
C VAL A 20 2.50 16.05 6.98
N ALA A 21 3.00 15.15 6.13
CA ALA A 21 2.35 13.87 5.86
C ALA A 21 2.27 12.96 7.10
N VAL A 22 3.34 12.91 7.90
CA VAL A 22 3.37 12.17 9.17
C VAL A 22 2.33 12.74 10.14
N ALA A 23 2.24 14.06 10.26
CA ALA A 23 1.24 14.71 11.11
C ALA A 23 -0.19 14.41 10.62
N ALA A 24 -0.44 14.48 9.32
CA ALA A 24 -1.74 14.16 8.73
C ALA A 24 -2.15 12.70 8.98
N LEU A 25 -1.25 11.74 8.80
CA LEU A 25 -1.51 10.32 9.07
C LEU A 25 -1.78 10.06 10.56
N ARG A 26 -1.00 10.68 11.46
CA ARG A 26 -1.23 10.59 12.92
C ARG A 26 -2.56 11.17 13.36
N ALA A 27 -3.06 12.17 12.65
CA ALA A 27 -4.39 12.73 12.86
C ALA A 27 -5.52 11.87 12.26
N GLY A 28 -5.22 10.70 11.70
CA GLY A 28 -6.19 9.80 11.07
C GLY A 28 -6.57 10.18 9.63
N GLY A 29 -5.84 11.13 9.02
CA GLY A 29 -6.11 11.60 7.66
C GLY A 29 -5.67 10.63 6.57
N ILE A 30 -6.28 10.75 5.40
CA ILE A 30 -5.89 10.03 4.18
C ILE A 30 -4.86 10.86 3.42
N VAL A 31 -3.70 10.27 3.14
CA VAL A 31 -2.63 10.93 2.37
C VAL A 31 -2.46 10.20 1.04
N ALA A 32 -2.60 10.93 -0.07
CA ALA A 32 -2.24 10.39 -1.37
C ALA A 32 -0.72 10.49 -1.59
N VAL A 33 -0.10 9.37 -1.92
CA VAL A 33 1.35 9.24 -2.08
C VAL A 33 1.72 8.67 -3.45
N PRO A 34 2.82 9.12 -4.06
CA PRO A 34 3.33 8.52 -5.28
C PRO A 34 4.01 7.17 -4.99
N THR A 35 3.91 6.24 -5.95
CA THR A 35 4.70 5.01 -6.01
C THR A 35 5.28 4.84 -7.42
N GLU A 36 6.15 3.85 -7.62
CA GLU A 36 6.65 3.45 -8.95
C GLU A 36 5.54 2.86 -9.85
N THR A 37 4.47 2.34 -9.25
CA THR A 37 3.35 1.70 -9.97
C THR A 37 2.20 2.65 -10.28
N LEU A 38 1.61 3.25 -9.25
CA LEU A 38 0.38 4.05 -9.26
C LEU A 38 0.40 5.04 -8.08
N TYR A 39 -0.41 6.09 -8.11
CA TYR A 39 -0.69 6.80 -6.86
C TYR A 39 -1.40 5.86 -5.88
N GLY A 40 -1.10 6.00 -4.59
CA GLY A 40 -1.73 5.24 -3.52
C GLY A 40 -2.36 6.14 -2.47
N LEU A 41 -3.39 5.64 -1.78
CA LEU A 41 -3.98 6.24 -0.58
C LEU A 41 -3.41 5.52 0.64
N ALA A 42 -2.64 6.27 1.43
CA ALA A 42 -2.04 5.79 2.66
C ALA A 42 -2.88 6.22 3.87
N VAL A 43 -3.09 5.29 4.79
CA VAL A 43 -3.68 5.54 6.11
C VAL A 43 -2.95 4.70 7.17
N LEU A 44 -3.06 5.11 8.45
CA LEU A 44 -2.67 4.24 9.54
C LEU A 44 -3.56 2.99 9.57
N PRO A 45 -3.04 1.80 9.90
CA PRO A 45 -3.78 0.55 9.93
C PRO A 45 -4.67 0.44 11.19
N GLN A 46 -5.56 1.41 11.37
CA GLN A 46 -6.49 1.55 12.48
C GLN A 46 -7.92 1.59 11.96
N VAL A 47 -8.90 1.30 12.83
CA VAL A 47 -10.31 1.09 12.43
C VAL A 47 -10.88 2.30 11.68
N GLU A 48 -10.74 3.51 12.24
CA GLU A 48 -11.36 4.71 11.69
C GLU A 48 -10.71 5.17 10.37
N PRO A 49 -9.36 5.27 10.25
CA PRO A 49 -8.74 5.64 8.98
C PRO A 49 -8.97 4.60 7.87
N LEU A 50 -8.99 3.31 8.21
CA LEU A 50 -9.33 2.25 7.25
C LEU A 50 -10.78 2.35 6.77
N ALA A 51 -11.72 2.58 7.67
CA ALA A 51 -13.13 2.80 7.30
C ALA A 51 -13.27 4.02 6.38
N ALA A 52 -12.56 5.11 6.67
CA ALA A 52 -12.57 6.33 5.85
C ALA A 52 -12.05 6.08 4.43
N VAL A 53 -10.90 5.41 4.26
CA VAL A 53 -10.35 5.14 2.92
C VAL A 53 -11.20 4.15 2.13
N LEU A 54 -11.79 3.14 2.78
CA LEU A 54 -12.70 2.19 2.15
C LEU A 54 -13.99 2.87 1.67
N ALA A 55 -14.57 3.75 2.50
CA ALA A 55 -15.74 4.54 2.15
C ALA A 55 -15.45 5.46 0.95
N ALA A 56 -14.34 6.18 0.97
CA ALA A 56 -13.92 7.04 -0.13
C ALA A 56 -13.75 6.26 -1.45
N LYS A 57 -13.23 5.03 -1.39
CA LYS A 57 -13.03 4.16 -2.56
C LYS A 57 -14.28 3.39 -2.99
N ARG A 58 -15.36 3.41 -2.20
CA ARG A 58 -16.54 2.52 -2.38
C ARG A 58 -16.11 1.05 -2.50
N ARG A 59 -15.19 0.64 -1.63
CA ARG A 59 -14.54 -0.68 -1.69
C ARG A 59 -15.07 -1.58 -0.58
N SER A 60 -15.41 -2.83 -0.90
CA SER A 60 -15.71 -3.85 0.11
C SER A 60 -14.47 -4.19 0.95
N THR A 61 -14.68 -4.48 2.23
CA THR A 61 -13.69 -4.99 3.18
C THR A 61 -13.13 -6.35 2.78
N ASP A 62 -13.87 -7.16 2.02
CA ASP A 62 -13.54 -8.59 1.79
C ASP A 62 -12.27 -8.82 0.96
N LYS A 63 -11.77 -7.77 0.28
CA LYS A 63 -10.60 -7.87 -0.60
C LYS A 63 -9.26 -7.78 0.16
N GLY A 64 -9.28 -7.37 1.42
CA GLY A 64 -8.10 -6.96 2.16
C GLY A 64 -7.44 -5.68 1.60
N ILE A 65 -6.53 -5.12 2.39
CA ILE A 65 -5.67 -4.00 2.01
C ILE A 65 -4.22 -4.37 2.37
N ALA A 66 -3.32 -4.21 1.40
CA ALA A 66 -1.90 -4.46 1.62
C ALA A 66 -1.28 -3.37 2.50
N LEU A 67 -0.29 -3.77 3.28
CA LEU A 67 0.55 -2.90 4.09
C LEU A 67 1.82 -2.52 3.32
N ALA A 68 2.05 -1.23 3.16
CA ALA A 68 3.35 -0.69 2.80
C ALA A 68 4.29 -0.75 4.01
N VAL A 69 5.46 -1.34 3.82
CA VAL A 69 6.51 -1.49 4.84
C VAL A 69 7.81 -0.83 4.38
N ASP A 70 8.72 -0.60 5.32
CA ASP A 70 10.07 -0.09 5.03
C ASP A 70 11.13 -1.19 4.94
N SER A 71 10.84 -2.39 5.44
CA SER A 71 11.80 -3.47 5.63
C SER A 71 11.09 -4.82 5.82
N ILE A 72 11.82 -5.91 5.59
CA ILE A 72 11.32 -7.26 5.91
C ILE A 72 11.11 -7.46 7.41
N ALA A 73 11.88 -6.77 8.25
CA ALA A 73 11.74 -6.83 9.71
C ALA A 73 10.35 -6.36 10.18
N GLN A 74 9.78 -5.33 9.55
CA GLN A 74 8.40 -4.91 9.84
C GLN A 74 7.37 -6.01 9.49
N VAL A 75 7.64 -6.82 8.47
CA VAL A 75 6.77 -7.94 8.08
C VAL A 75 6.85 -9.07 9.10
N GLU A 76 8.05 -9.42 9.57
CA GLU A 76 8.31 -10.52 10.51
C GLU A 76 7.63 -10.36 11.88
N VAL A 77 7.28 -9.12 12.25
CA VAL A 77 6.48 -8.79 13.44
C VAL A 77 5.01 -9.22 13.27
N LEU A 78 4.48 -9.16 12.04
CA LEU A 78 3.05 -9.35 11.74
C LEU A 78 2.74 -10.70 11.08
N ALA A 79 3.67 -11.24 10.30
CA ALA A 79 3.46 -12.40 9.45
C ALA A 79 4.61 -13.39 9.53
N GLU A 80 4.33 -14.64 9.16
CA GLU A 80 5.36 -15.63 8.95
C GLU A 80 6.06 -15.36 7.61
N VAL A 81 7.40 -15.42 7.61
CA VAL A 81 8.21 -15.17 6.42
C VAL A 81 8.99 -16.45 6.09
N PRO A 82 8.38 -17.40 5.36
CA PRO A 82 9.06 -18.62 4.95
C PRO A 82 10.23 -18.31 3.98
N PRO A 83 11.18 -19.24 3.78
CA PRO A 83 12.35 -19.02 2.92
C PRO A 83 12.01 -18.54 1.50
N ALA A 84 10.92 -19.05 0.92
CA ALA A 84 10.42 -18.61 -0.39
C ALA A 84 10.02 -17.13 -0.38
N ALA A 85 9.27 -16.68 0.64
CA ALA A 85 8.88 -15.27 0.78
C ALA A 85 10.10 -14.36 0.95
N ARG A 86 11.11 -14.80 1.72
CA ARG A 86 12.36 -14.06 1.89
C ARG A 86 13.13 -13.93 0.57
N ARG A 87 13.30 -15.01 -0.18
CA ARG A 87 13.96 -14.98 -1.50
C ARG A 87 13.26 -14.02 -2.47
N LEU A 88 11.93 -14.08 -2.54
CA LEU A 88 11.15 -13.17 -3.37
C LEU A 88 11.30 -11.71 -2.93
N ALA A 89 11.27 -11.43 -1.63
CA ALA A 89 11.50 -10.09 -1.10
C ALA A 89 12.91 -9.58 -1.44
N GLU A 90 13.95 -10.39 -1.22
CA GLU A 90 15.34 -10.02 -1.55
C GLU A 90 15.54 -9.72 -3.03
N ARG A 91 14.81 -10.42 -3.91
CA ARG A 91 14.91 -10.23 -5.35
C ARG A 91 14.12 -9.03 -5.87
N PHE A 92 12.91 -8.81 -5.37
CA PHE A 92 11.93 -7.90 -5.98
C PHE A 92 11.54 -6.71 -5.10
N TRP A 93 12.04 -6.61 -3.86
CA TRP A 93 11.86 -5.44 -3.00
C TRP A 93 13.16 -4.64 -2.86
N PRO A 94 13.11 -3.30 -2.87
CA PRO A 94 11.95 -2.45 -3.16
C PRO A 94 11.40 -2.67 -4.57
N GLY A 95 10.07 -2.70 -4.73
CA GLY A 95 9.49 -2.87 -6.06
C GLY A 95 8.04 -3.33 -6.12
N PRO A 96 7.60 -3.71 -7.33
CA PRO A 96 6.20 -3.95 -7.66
C PRO A 96 5.73 -5.39 -7.36
N LEU A 97 6.29 -6.04 -6.33
CA LEU A 97 5.78 -7.30 -5.81
C LEU A 97 4.99 -7.07 -4.52
N THR A 98 3.81 -7.67 -4.41
CA THR A 98 3.06 -7.78 -3.16
C THR A 98 3.08 -9.23 -2.70
N LEU A 99 3.55 -9.47 -1.48
CA LEU A 99 3.56 -10.79 -0.86
C LEU A 99 2.35 -10.93 0.06
N VAL A 100 1.55 -11.97 -0.12
CA VAL A 100 0.44 -12.33 0.77
C VAL A 100 0.90 -13.47 1.66
N LEU A 101 1.00 -13.21 2.96
CA LEU A 101 1.64 -14.09 3.93
C LEU A 101 0.68 -14.42 5.08
N PRO A 102 0.75 -15.65 5.63
CA PRO A 102 -0.02 -16.01 6.79
C PRO A 102 0.41 -15.14 7.99
N PRO A 103 -0.55 -14.68 8.81
CA PRO A 103 -0.23 -13.90 9.98
C PRO A 103 0.52 -14.76 11.00
N ARG A 104 1.45 -14.14 11.72
CA ARG A 104 2.14 -14.79 12.83
C ARG A 104 1.17 -14.97 14.00
N ALA A 105 1.30 -16.06 14.76
CA ALA A 105 0.57 -16.21 16.02
C ALA A 105 0.80 -15.00 16.96
N GLY A 106 -0.29 -14.31 17.34
CA GLY A 106 -0.25 -13.08 18.13
C GLY A 106 0.18 -11.82 17.37
N GLY A 107 0.63 -11.93 16.12
CA GLY A 107 1.06 -10.82 15.27
C GLY A 107 -0.09 -9.92 14.80
N LEU A 108 -1.33 -10.43 14.85
CA LEU A 108 -2.50 -9.65 14.49
C LEU A 108 -2.94 -8.64 15.55
N GLY A 109 -2.57 -8.83 16.84
CA GLY A 109 -2.85 -7.89 17.93
C GLY A 109 -4.14 -7.08 17.78
N ASN A 110 -3.98 -5.77 17.56
CA ASN A 110 -5.06 -4.78 17.37
C ASN A 110 -5.29 -4.39 15.90
N LEU A 111 -4.78 -5.16 14.93
CA LEU A 111 -4.98 -4.88 13.51
C LEU A 111 -6.43 -5.15 13.11
N PRO A 112 -7.08 -4.24 12.36
CA PRO A 112 -8.46 -4.46 11.92
C PRO A 112 -8.57 -5.57 10.87
N ASP A 113 -9.64 -6.36 10.94
CA ASP A 113 -9.96 -7.45 10.01
C ASP A 113 -10.03 -7.00 8.54
N ALA A 114 -10.34 -5.73 8.29
CA ALA A 114 -10.37 -5.15 6.95
C ALA A 114 -9.02 -5.19 6.20
N LEU A 115 -7.92 -5.46 6.91
CA LEU A 115 -6.60 -5.70 6.32
C LEU A 115 -6.45 -7.12 5.77
N LEU A 116 -7.17 -8.08 6.36
CA LEU A 116 -7.10 -9.49 6.00
C LEU A 116 -7.77 -9.71 4.64
N GLY A 117 -7.09 -10.45 3.78
CA GLY A 117 -7.68 -10.94 2.54
C GLY A 117 -8.66 -12.11 2.79
N PRO A 118 -9.30 -12.63 1.73
CA PRO A 118 -10.26 -13.73 1.84
C PRO A 118 -9.73 -15.00 2.52
N SER A 119 -8.41 -15.24 2.46
CA SER A 119 -7.76 -16.38 3.10
C SER A 119 -7.35 -16.14 4.56
N GLY A 120 -7.66 -14.98 5.14
CA GLY A 120 -7.16 -14.57 6.46
C GLY A 120 -5.67 -14.17 6.46
N ALA A 121 -5.06 -14.03 5.28
CA ALA A 121 -3.66 -13.63 5.13
C ALA A 121 -3.51 -12.10 4.96
N LEU A 122 -2.31 -11.59 5.26
CA LEU A 122 -1.95 -10.17 5.12
C LEU A 122 -1.12 -9.94 3.86
N GLY A 123 -1.43 -8.88 3.12
CA GLY A 123 -0.61 -8.42 2.00
C GLY A 123 0.46 -7.43 2.45
N PHE A 124 1.69 -7.56 1.94
CA PHE A 124 2.80 -6.67 2.24
C PHE A 124 3.50 -6.23 0.96
N ARG A 125 4.01 -5.01 0.95
CA ARG A 125 4.85 -4.49 -0.13
C ARG A 125 5.85 -3.48 0.42
N LEU A 126 7.08 -3.53 -0.07
CA LEU A 126 8.07 -2.48 0.12
C LEU A 126 8.15 -1.69 -1.21
N PRO A 127 7.43 -0.57 -1.36
CA PRO A 127 7.34 0.12 -2.65
C PRO A 127 8.69 0.74 -3.05
N ASP A 128 9.03 0.74 -4.33
CA ASP A 128 10.23 1.44 -4.84
C ASP A 128 9.98 2.94 -5.01
N HIS A 129 9.60 3.59 -3.93
CA HIS A 129 9.50 5.05 -3.86
C HIS A 129 9.89 5.53 -2.46
N PRO A 130 10.71 6.59 -2.33
CA PRO A 130 11.20 7.06 -1.03
C PRO A 130 10.07 7.49 -0.09
N VAL A 131 9.00 8.11 -0.60
CA VAL A 131 7.89 8.62 0.24
C VAL A 131 7.21 7.53 1.07
N PRO A 132 6.55 6.49 0.49
CA PRO A 132 5.87 5.49 1.29
C PRO A 132 6.83 4.72 2.22
N ARG A 133 8.08 4.48 1.81
CA ARG A 133 9.10 3.83 2.66
C ARG A 133 9.47 4.68 3.88
N HIS A 134 9.74 5.98 3.69
CA HIS A 134 10.04 6.88 4.81
C HIS A 134 8.86 7.06 5.76
N LEU A 135 7.63 7.11 5.23
CA LEU A 135 6.43 7.17 6.06
C LEU A 135 6.30 5.88 6.88
N ALA A 136 6.46 4.71 6.26
CA ALA A 136 6.41 3.43 6.96
C ALA A 136 7.53 3.28 8.01
N GLY A 137 8.73 3.78 7.75
CA GLY A 137 9.83 3.75 8.74
C GLY A 137 9.60 4.67 9.95
N ARG A 138 8.80 5.74 9.80
CA ARG A 138 8.46 6.66 10.89
C ARG A 138 7.21 6.29 11.68
N LEU A 139 6.30 5.53 11.05
CA LEU A 139 4.96 5.26 11.58
C LEU A 139 4.70 3.77 11.83
N GLY A 140 5.56 2.88 11.34
CA GLY A 140 5.25 1.47 11.19
C GLY A 140 4.51 1.19 9.87
N PRO A 141 4.09 -0.07 9.63
CA PRO A 141 3.36 -0.46 8.44
C PRO A 141 2.13 0.42 8.17
N LEU A 142 1.92 0.82 6.91
CA LEU A 142 0.81 1.68 6.50
C LEU A 142 -0.13 0.92 5.59
N ALA A 143 -1.44 1.01 5.79
CA ALA A 143 -2.38 0.50 4.82
C ALA A 143 -2.29 1.33 3.54
N LEU A 144 -1.98 0.68 2.42
CA LEU A 144 -1.76 1.32 1.12
C LEU A 144 -2.58 0.62 0.03
N THR A 145 -3.42 1.39 -0.63
CA THR A 145 -4.24 0.93 -1.76
C THR A 145 -4.13 1.92 -2.92
N SER A 146 -4.37 1.52 -4.17
CA SER A 146 -4.26 2.43 -5.30
C SER A 146 -5.25 3.60 -5.18
N ALA A 147 -4.92 4.75 -5.76
CA ALA A 147 -5.78 5.93 -5.77
C ALA A 147 -6.79 5.85 -6.92
N ASN A 148 -7.79 4.99 -6.77
CA ASN A 148 -8.89 4.83 -7.73
C ASN A 148 -10.21 4.48 -7.03
N VAL A 149 -11.33 4.96 -7.54
CA VAL A 149 -12.62 4.44 -7.06
C VAL A 149 -12.71 2.97 -7.52
N SER A 150 -13.20 2.07 -6.68
CA SER A 150 -13.18 0.63 -7.00
C SER A 150 -13.92 0.35 -8.31
N GLY A 151 -13.21 -0.16 -9.31
CA GLY A 151 -13.75 -0.46 -10.65
C GLY A 151 -13.45 0.63 -11.69
N GLU A 152 -12.96 1.79 -11.27
CA GLU A 152 -12.54 2.89 -12.16
C GLU A 152 -11.03 2.82 -12.48
N PRO A 153 -10.59 3.48 -13.56
CA PRO A 153 -9.16 3.58 -13.91
C PRO A 153 -8.32 4.18 -12.77
N ASP A 154 -7.07 3.73 -12.66
CA ASP A 154 -6.16 4.25 -11.66
C ASP A 154 -5.68 5.66 -11.95
N ALA A 155 -5.65 6.51 -10.91
CA ALA A 155 -5.09 7.86 -11.01
C ALA A 155 -3.56 7.80 -11.15
N ARG A 156 -3.04 8.54 -12.13
CA ARG A 156 -1.62 8.64 -12.49
C ARG A 156 -1.06 10.03 -12.25
N THR A 157 -1.91 11.01 -12.06
CA THR A 157 -1.57 12.41 -11.81
C THR A 157 -2.26 12.94 -10.54
N VAL A 158 -1.68 13.99 -9.95
CA VAL A 158 -2.29 14.72 -8.82
C VAL A 158 -3.68 15.27 -9.18
N ALA A 159 -3.88 15.68 -10.44
CA ALA A 159 -5.16 16.19 -10.92
C ALA A 159 -6.25 15.10 -10.88
N GLU A 160 -5.95 13.89 -11.37
CA GLU A 160 -6.86 12.74 -11.32
C GLU A 160 -7.14 12.31 -9.88
N VAL A 161 -6.12 12.25 -9.02
CA VAL A 161 -6.27 11.95 -7.59
C VAL A 161 -7.20 12.96 -6.91
N SER A 162 -6.97 14.25 -7.16
CA SER A 162 -7.75 15.34 -6.57
C SER A 162 -9.20 15.34 -7.08
N ALA A 163 -9.41 15.01 -8.34
CA ALA A 163 -10.75 14.88 -8.92
C ALA A 163 -11.53 13.70 -8.30
N ALA A 164 -10.88 12.56 -8.09
CA ALA A 164 -11.51 11.37 -7.54
C ALA A 164 -11.76 11.46 -6.02
N PHE A 165 -10.80 12.03 -5.27
CA PHE A 165 -10.77 11.92 -3.80
C PHE A 165 -10.66 13.23 -3.05
N GLY A 166 -10.64 14.39 -3.72
CA GLY A 166 -10.23 15.65 -3.09
C GLY A 166 -10.92 16.00 -1.77
N HIS A 167 -12.20 15.65 -1.62
CA HIS A 167 -12.98 15.88 -0.40
C HIS A 167 -12.61 14.97 0.79
N ALA A 168 -11.97 13.83 0.53
CA ALA A 168 -11.58 12.83 1.53
C ALA A 168 -10.08 12.92 1.90
N LEU A 169 -9.27 13.61 1.10
CA LEU A 169 -7.83 13.68 1.30
C LEU A 169 -7.46 14.81 2.26
N ALA A 170 -6.60 14.49 3.23
CA ALA A 170 -5.94 15.50 4.05
C ALA A 170 -4.76 16.15 3.31
N LEU A 171 -4.06 15.36 2.47
CA LEU A 171 -2.85 15.79 1.77
C LEU A 171 -2.64 14.97 0.49
N VAL A 172 -2.07 15.60 -0.53
CA VAL A 172 -1.46 14.95 -1.69
C VAL A 172 0.03 15.27 -1.72
N LEU A 173 0.88 14.25 -1.76
CA LEU A 173 2.30 14.41 -2.08
C LEU A 173 2.51 14.29 -3.59
N ASP A 174 2.96 15.36 -4.23
CA ASP A 174 3.19 15.43 -5.66
C ASP A 174 4.58 14.91 -6.03
N GLY A 175 4.64 13.69 -6.57
CA GLY A 175 5.85 13.08 -7.12
C GLY A 175 5.95 13.19 -8.65
N GLY A 176 5.06 13.98 -9.28
CA GLY A 176 4.88 14.03 -10.71
C GLY A 176 4.06 12.85 -11.27
N PRO A 177 3.87 12.79 -12.61
CA PRO A 177 3.10 11.74 -13.26
C PRO A 177 3.76 10.36 -13.11
N VAL A 178 2.95 9.35 -12.82
CA VAL A 178 3.41 7.95 -12.74
C VAL A 178 3.58 7.38 -14.15
N ARG A 179 4.77 6.80 -14.43
CA ARG A 179 5.14 6.32 -15.77
C ARG A 179 4.82 4.84 -16.04
N GLY A 180 4.71 4.01 -15.01
CA GLY A 180 4.45 2.57 -15.15
C GLY A 180 2.97 2.23 -15.34
N GLY A 181 2.09 2.75 -14.48
CA GLY A 181 0.64 2.63 -14.64
C GLY A 181 0.07 1.22 -14.51
N ILE A 182 0.89 0.23 -14.15
CA ILE A 182 0.52 -1.18 -13.95
C ILE A 182 0.65 -1.47 -12.46
N ALA A 183 -0.37 -2.10 -11.88
CA ALA A 183 -0.37 -2.49 -10.47
C ALA A 183 0.69 -3.56 -10.16
N SER A 184 1.03 -3.73 -8.87
CA SER A 184 1.95 -4.77 -8.43
C SER A 184 1.47 -6.18 -8.79
N THR A 185 2.41 -7.08 -9.06
CA THR A 185 2.14 -8.53 -9.08
C THR A 185 1.89 -9.01 -7.66
N VAL A 186 0.93 -9.91 -7.44
CA VAL A 186 0.56 -10.41 -6.12
C VAL A 186 0.83 -11.91 -6.05
N ALA A 187 1.70 -12.31 -5.12
CA ALA A 187 2.03 -13.70 -4.86
C ALA A 187 1.66 -14.07 -3.42
N ALA A 188 0.86 -15.10 -3.24
CA ALA A 188 0.66 -15.73 -1.94
C ALA A 188 1.76 -16.74 -1.67
N VAL A 189 2.29 -16.73 -0.45
CA VAL A 189 3.25 -17.72 0.02
C VAL A 189 2.70 -18.37 1.28
N SER A 190 2.45 -19.67 1.25
CA SER A 190 2.00 -20.43 2.41
C SER A 190 3.14 -20.73 3.38
N ALA A 191 2.80 -21.15 4.61
CA ALA A 191 3.78 -21.44 5.66
C ALA A 191 4.78 -22.57 5.27
N ASP A 192 4.35 -23.53 4.46
CA ASP A 192 5.19 -24.60 3.90
C ASP A 192 6.06 -24.13 2.71
N GLY A 193 5.93 -22.87 2.30
CA GLY A 193 6.72 -22.24 1.25
C GLY A 193 6.16 -22.39 -0.17
N ALA A 194 4.97 -22.97 -0.35
CA ALA A 194 4.33 -22.99 -1.67
C ALA A 194 3.93 -21.58 -2.13
N VAL A 195 4.16 -21.27 -3.40
CA VAL A 195 3.92 -19.94 -3.99
C VAL A 195 2.82 -20.02 -5.05
N ILE A 196 1.82 -19.15 -4.94
CA ILE A 196 0.72 -19.02 -5.91
C ILE A 196 0.61 -17.57 -6.35
N ILE A 197 0.60 -17.34 -7.67
CA ILE A 197 0.35 -16.01 -8.22
C ILE A 197 -1.16 -15.73 -8.18
N LEU A 198 -1.57 -14.79 -7.33
CA LEU A 198 -2.97 -14.37 -7.19
C LEU A 198 -3.38 -13.35 -8.26
N ARG A 199 -2.42 -12.55 -8.72
CA ARG A 199 -2.64 -11.52 -9.74
C ARG A 199 -1.36 -11.19 -10.49
N ALA A 200 -1.40 -11.27 -11.81
CA ALA A 200 -0.34 -10.72 -12.66
C ALA A 200 -0.37 -9.18 -12.64
N GLY A 201 0.81 -8.56 -12.66
CA GLY A 201 0.98 -7.11 -12.60
C GLY A 201 2.23 -6.68 -13.34
N ALA A 202 2.97 -5.72 -12.78
CA ALA A 202 4.18 -5.19 -13.40
C ALA A 202 5.36 -6.19 -13.47
N LEU A 203 5.32 -7.31 -12.73
CA LEU A 203 6.26 -8.42 -12.88
C LEU A 203 5.59 -9.59 -13.60
N ASP A 204 6.31 -10.21 -14.54
CA ASP A 204 5.87 -11.45 -15.16
C ASP A 204 5.78 -12.56 -14.10
N PRO A 205 4.63 -13.25 -13.97
CA PRO A 205 4.50 -14.43 -13.11
C PRO A 205 5.62 -15.47 -13.27
N ALA A 206 6.12 -15.69 -14.49
CA ALA A 206 7.19 -16.64 -14.76
C ALA A 206 8.52 -16.20 -14.11
N ASP A 207 8.87 -14.92 -14.20
CA ASP A 207 10.07 -14.36 -13.56
C ASP A 207 9.99 -14.45 -12.04
N VAL A 208 8.81 -14.24 -11.46
CA VAL A 208 8.58 -14.36 -10.02
C VAL A 208 8.81 -15.80 -9.56
N LEU A 209 8.30 -16.79 -10.29
CA LEU A 209 8.46 -18.19 -9.94
C LEU A 209 9.90 -18.69 -10.14
N ALA A 210 10.56 -18.26 -11.22
CA ALA A 210 11.96 -18.61 -11.50
C ALA A 210 12.96 -18.09 -10.45
N ALA A 211 12.59 -17.08 -9.66
CA ALA A 211 13.43 -16.59 -8.55
C ALA A 211 13.46 -17.53 -7.32
N LEU A 212 12.69 -18.62 -7.35
CA LEU A 212 12.65 -19.62 -6.28
C LEU A 212 13.64 -20.77 -6.50
N ASP A 213 14.14 -20.93 -7.73
CA ASP A 213 15.15 -21.90 -8.16
C ASP A 213 16.58 -21.45 -7.76
#